data_AF-A0A973MI16-F1
#
_entry.id   AF-A0A973MI16-F1
#
_cell.length_a   1.000
_cell.length_b   1.000
_cell.length_c   1.000
_cell.angle_alpha   90.00
_cell.angle_beta   90.00
_cell.angle_gamma   90.00
#
_symmetry.space_group_name_H-M   'P 1'
#
loop_
_entity.id
_entity.type
_entity.pdbx_description
1 polymer ?
#
loop_
_entity_poly.entity_id
_entity_poly.type
_entity_poly.pdbx_seq_one_letter_code
_entity_poly.pdbx_strand_id
1 'polypeptide(L)'
;MNALEKDVRDYTRTIMQDMKNQHTLPAYVSLGNEMQGGLLFPYGVTSSAEGWNNLARFLRAGYEAVKEVSPSTKVILHLDDAGNMDKYDWFFSTAEAHDIPFDVIGSSYYPFWTRKDIPTVCAFFNNLYDRFGKKIMVMETGVNWNPVTADGTPGQLTDDGGVHYPQTPQGQKDFLLDLFRQLKQVKDGAVLGALYWDPVMIPAPGVGWVVGQPNFVSNATLFDFQGKALPALSAFRTS
;
A
#
# COMPACT_ATOMS: atom_id res chain seq x y z
N MET A 1 19.88 21.07 8.98
CA MET A 1 18.85 20.61 8.05
C MET A 1 19.21 21.10 6.66
N ASN A 2 19.38 20.20 5.69
CA ASN A 2 19.58 20.62 4.29
C ASN A 2 18.25 21.11 3.69
N ALA A 3 18.26 21.80 2.54
CA ALA A 3 17.05 22.42 1.97
C ALA A 3 15.93 21.38 1.71
N LEU A 4 16.27 20.22 1.16
CA LEU A 4 15.27 19.20 0.82
C LEU A 4 14.66 18.54 2.07
N GLU A 5 15.45 18.31 3.12
CA GLU A 5 14.97 17.85 4.42
C GLU A 5 14.00 18.84 5.06
N LYS A 6 14.28 20.15 4.93
CA LYS A 6 13.36 21.22 5.36
C LYS A 6 12.06 21.18 4.56
N ASP A 7 12.14 21.03 3.24
CA ASP A 7 10.98 21.00 2.37
C ASP A 7 10.08 19.79 2.69
N VAL A 8 10.66 18.61 2.96
CA VAL A 8 9.91 17.43 3.42
C VAL A 8 9.18 17.71 4.73
N ARG A 9 9.86 18.30 5.72
CA ARG A 9 9.26 18.63 7.01
C ARG A 9 8.09 19.60 6.83
N ASP A 10 8.33 20.71 6.14
CA ASP A 10 7.39 21.81 6.02
C ASP A 10 6.16 21.42 5.19
N TYR A 11 6.37 20.69 4.10
CA TYR A 11 5.27 20.14 3.31
C TYR A 11 4.41 19.20 4.13
N THR A 12 5.03 18.21 4.79
CA THR A 12 4.31 17.22 5.61
C THR A 12 3.53 17.90 6.74
N ARG A 13 4.15 18.86 7.43
CA ARG A 13 3.52 19.63 8.51
C ARG A 13 2.34 20.44 8.00
N THR A 14 2.50 21.10 6.85
CA THR A 14 1.44 21.95 6.26
C THR A 14 0.20 21.11 5.96
N ILE A 15 0.36 19.98 5.26
CA ILE A 15 -0.76 19.07 4.96
C ILE A 15 -1.42 18.53 6.24
N MET A 16 -0.63 18.12 7.22
CA MET A 16 -1.16 17.65 8.50
C MET A 16 -1.93 18.75 9.25
N GLN A 17 -1.44 20.00 9.19
CA GLN A 17 -2.10 21.15 9.81
C GLN A 17 -3.39 21.51 9.09
N ASP A 18 -3.43 21.43 7.76
CA ASP A 18 -4.64 21.65 6.96
C ASP A 18 -5.70 20.60 7.29
N MET A 19 -5.32 19.32 7.36
CA MET A 19 -6.22 18.24 7.81
C MET A 19 -6.70 18.44 9.25
N LYS A 20 -5.83 18.92 10.15
CA LYS A 20 -6.22 19.27 11.52
C LYS A 20 -7.24 20.41 11.58
N ASN A 21 -7.02 21.45 10.79
CA ASN A 21 -7.93 22.60 10.70
C ASN A 21 -9.28 22.20 10.09
N GLN A 22 -9.29 21.19 9.22
CA GLN A 22 -10.51 20.60 8.64
C GLN A 22 -11.16 19.54 9.55
N HIS A 23 -10.58 19.24 10.71
CA HIS A 23 -11.02 18.15 11.60
C HIS A 23 -10.98 16.76 10.95
N THR A 24 -10.05 16.54 10.02
CA THR A 24 -9.85 15.29 9.26
C THR A 24 -8.46 14.68 9.48
N LEU A 25 -7.90 14.82 10.70
CA LEU A 25 -6.61 14.23 11.03
C LEU A 25 -6.58 12.72 10.72
N PRO A 26 -5.58 12.25 9.94
CA PRO A 26 -5.54 10.86 9.54
C PRO A 26 -5.08 9.98 10.71
N ALA A 27 -5.67 8.78 10.84
CA ALA A 27 -5.18 7.77 11.78
C ALA A 27 -3.80 7.24 11.38
N TYR A 28 -3.51 7.18 10.08
CA TYR A 28 -2.27 6.68 9.51
C TYR A 28 -1.76 7.60 8.40
N VAL A 29 -0.44 7.78 8.32
CA VAL A 29 0.24 8.49 7.22
C VAL A 29 1.34 7.58 6.69
N SER A 30 1.32 7.28 5.40
CA SER A 30 2.48 6.69 4.72
C SER A 30 3.43 7.80 4.30
N LEU A 31 4.67 7.75 4.78
CA LEU A 31 5.71 8.62 4.26
C LEU A 31 6.29 7.91 3.05
N GLY A 32 5.87 8.31 1.84
CA GLY A 32 6.21 7.65 0.57
C GLY A 32 5.32 6.46 0.22
N ASN A 33 5.53 5.91 -0.99
CA ASN A 33 4.76 4.81 -1.59
C ASN A 33 5.74 3.86 -2.26
N GLU A 34 5.67 2.56 -1.95
CA GLU A 34 6.54 1.50 -2.52
C GLU A 34 8.01 1.94 -2.66
N MET A 35 8.63 2.24 -1.51
CA MET A 35 9.91 2.95 -1.44
C MET A 35 11.14 2.06 -1.35
N GLN A 36 11.09 0.83 -1.85
CA GLN A 36 12.23 -0.11 -1.84
C GLN A 36 13.47 0.48 -2.52
N GLY A 37 13.29 1.35 -3.51
CA GLY A 37 14.37 2.11 -4.17
C GLY A 37 14.75 3.42 -3.48
N GLY A 38 13.97 3.87 -2.50
CA GLY A 38 14.08 5.17 -1.84
C GLY A 38 13.03 6.19 -2.28
N LEU A 39 13.27 7.47 -1.98
CA LEU A 39 12.40 8.59 -2.36
C LEU A 39 13.22 9.84 -2.71
N LEU A 40 12.61 10.77 -3.46
CA LEU A 40 13.25 12.02 -3.89
C LEU A 40 14.60 11.78 -4.57
N PHE A 41 14.59 10.95 -5.62
CA PHE A 41 15.76 10.65 -6.43
C PHE A 41 16.41 11.92 -7.01
N PRO A 42 17.74 11.98 -7.11
CA PRO A 42 18.71 10.92 -6.76
C PRO A 42 19.13 10.92 -5.28
N TYR A 43 18.57 11.79 -4.45
CA TYR A 43 19.12 12.09 -3.13
C TYR A 43 18.84 10.99 -2.11
N GLY A 44 17.60 10.51 -2.00
CA GLY A 44 17.20 9.50 -1.03
C GLY A 44 17.17 8.09 -1.60
N VAL A 45 18.17 7.70 -2.39
CA VAL A 45 18.30 6.35 -2.97
C VAL A 45 18.69 5.30 -1.92
N THR A 46 18.24 4.06 -2.08
CA THR A 46 18.69 2.92 -1.24
C THR A 46 19.90 2.17 -1.80
N SER A 47 20.44 2.63 -2.93
CA SER A 47 21.59 2.01 -3.63
C SER A 47 22.96 2.56 -3.21
N SER A 48 23.02 3.48 -2.25
CA SER A 48 24.29 4.04 -1.74
C SER A 48 24.19 4.43 -0.25
N ALA A 49 25.33 4.43 0.45
CA ALA A 49 25.37 4.82 1.86
C ALA A 49 24.98 6.29 2.09
N GLU A 50 25.39 7.19 1.18
CA GLU A 50 24.96 8.59 1.22
C GLU A 50 23.45 8.72 0.98
N GLY A 51 22.91 7.94 0.04
CA GLY A 51 21.48 7.87 -0.23
C GLY A 51 20.66 7.44 0.99
N TRP A 52 21.10 6.39 1.70
CA TRP A 52 20.49 5.96 2.95
C TRP A 52 20.57 7.03 4.06
N ASN A 53 21.71 7.71 4.18
CA ASN A 53 21.85 8.83 5.12
C ASN A 53 20.87 9.97 4.80
N ASN A 54 20.67 10.29 3.52
CA ASN A 54 19.69 11.28 3.08
C ASN A 54 18.26 10.82 3.35
N LEU A 55 17.92 9.58 2.95
CA LEU A 55 16.61 8.97 3.15
C LEU A 55 16.23 8.98 4.64
N ALA A 56 17.17 8.63 5.52
CA ALA A 56 16.94 8.66 6.96
C ALA A 56 16.62 10.06 7.49
N ARG A 57 17.29 11.10 6.99
CA ARG A 57 16.96 12.49 7.32
C ARG A 57 15.58 12.87 6.83
N PHE A 58 15.21 12.52 5.60
CA PHE A 58 13.90 12.84 5.04
C PHE A 58 12.76 12.15 5.80
N LEU A 59 12.90 10.86 6.08
CA LEU A 59 11.88 10.08 6.81
C LEU A 59 11.75 10.55 8.26
N ARG A 60 12.85 10.85 8.95
CA ARG A 60 12.80 11.42 10.30
C ARG A 60 12.12 12.80 10.31
N ALA A 61 12.45 13.67 9.36
CA ALA A 61 11.83 14.98 9.22
C ALA A 61 10.31 14.89 8.99
N GLY A 62 9.87 13.98 8.11
CA GLY A 62 8.45 13.71 7.88
C GLY A 62 7.76 13.11 9.10
N TYR A 63 8.39 12.15 9.78
CA TYR A 63 7.84 11.53 10.99
C TYR A 63 7.64 12.57 12.09
N GLU A 64 8.65 13.39 12.37
CA GLU A 64 8.56 14.46 13.37
C GLU A 64 7.49 15.48 13.03
N ALA A 65 7.34 15.86 11.75
CA ALA A 65 6.27 16.75 11.31
C ALA A 65 4.87 16.17 11.56
N VAL A 66 4.67 14.87 11.29
CA VAL A 66 3.41 14.18 11.62
C VAL A 66 3.17 14.21 13.12
N LYS A 67 4.15 13.82 13.93
CA LYS A 67 4.01 13.74 15.39
C LYS A 67 3.84 15.08 16.07
N GLU A 68 4.43 16.15 15.53
CA GLU A 68 4.27 17.52 16.03
C GLU A 68 2.80 17.98 15.93
N VAL A 69 2.12 17.65 14.84
CA VAL A 69 0.71 18.05 14.62
C VAL A 69 -0.28 17.09 15.29
N SER A 70 0.01 15.78 15.22
CA SER A 70 -0.85 14.70 15.71
C SER A 70 -0.01 13.52 16.27
N PRO A 71 0.30 13.52 17.58
CA PRO A 71 1.07 12.44 18.20
C PRO A 71 0.41 11.04 18.08
N SER A 72 -0.91 10.99 17.94
CA SER A 72 -1.69 9.75 17.80
C SER A 72 -1.64 9.15 16.39
N THR A 73 -1.40 9.96 15.35
CA THR A 73 -1.30 9.48 13.96
C THR A 73 -0.11 8.54 13.82
N LYS A 74 -0.33 7.35 13.25
CA LYS A 74 0.71 6.35 13.02
C LYS A 74 1.40 6.56 11.69
N VAL A 75 2.72 6.40 11.67
CA VAL A 75 3.53 6.54 10.46
C VAL A 75 3.86 5.17 9.88
N ILE A 76 3.56 5.00 8.60
CA ILE A 76 3.80 3.80 7.80
C ILE A 76 5.02 4.03 6.91
N LEU A 77 5.90 3.03 6.82
CA LEU A 77 6.84 2.89 5.70
C LEU A 77 6.34 1.75 4.82
N HIS A 78 6.18 2.01 3.52
CA HIS A 78 5.45 1.14 2.59
C HIS A 78 6.36 0.60 1.50
N LEU A 79 6.42 -0.73 1.38
CA LEU A 79 7.12 -1.45 0.32
C LEU A 79 6.15 -2.26 -0.55
N ASP A 80 6.60 -2.61 -1.76
CA ASP A 80 5.91 -3.54 -2.65
C ASP A 80 6.15 -5.02 -2.28
N ASP A 81 5.69 -5.96 -3.10
CA ASP A 81 6.17 -7.35 -3.15
C ASP A 81 6.00 -8.16 -1.84
N ALA A 82 4.79 -8.13 -1.26
CA ALA A 82 4.44 -8.99 -0.12
C ALA A 82 4.79 -10.46 -0.38
N GLY A 83 5.53 -11.08 0.55
CA GLY A 83 6.05 -12.44 0.43
C GLY A 83 7.56 -12.50 0.18
N ASN A 84 8.21 -11.38 -0.12
CA ASN A 84 9.66 -11.30 -0.30
C ASN A 84 10.36 -10.96 1.03
N MET A 85 10.68 -11.97 1.84
CA MET A 85 11.30 -11.75 3.15
C MET A 85 12.69 -11.11 3.04
N ASP A 86 13.48 -11.45 2.03
CA ASP A 86 14.83 -10.90 1.86
C ASP A 86 14.78 -9.39 1.60
N LYS A 87 13.84 -8.93 0.76
CA LYS A 87 13.62 -7.50 0.49
C LYS A 87 13.25 -6.75 1.76
N TYR A 88 12.30 -7.29 2.53
CA TYR A 88 11.81 -6.63 3.74
C TYR A 88 12.83 -6.67 4.87
N ASP A 89 13.52 -7.79 5.08
CA ASP A 89 14.57 -7.89 6.08
C ASP A 89 15.71 -6.89 5.79
N TRP A 90 16.16 -6.82 4.53
CA TRP A 90 17.18 -5.88 4.10
C TRP A 90 16.75 -4.41 4.33
N PHE A 91 15.59 -4.02 3.82
CA PHE A 91 15.14 -2.63 3.90
C PHE A 91 14.92 -2.20 5.36
N PHE A 92 14.17 -2.97 6.14
CA PHE A 92 13.82 -2.60 7.50
C PHE A 92 15.00 -2.74 8.48
N SER A 93 15.90 -3.72 8.30
CA SER A 93 17.13 -3.80 9.10
C SER A 93 18.05 -2.61 8.81
N THR A 94 18.13 -2.16 7.55
CA THR A 94 18.90 -0.96 7.19
C THR A 94 18.23 0.28 7.77
N ALA A 95 16.89 0.38 7.70
CA ALA A 95 16.15 1.49 8.31
C ALA A 95 16.36 1.58 9.83
N GLU A 96 16.34 0.44 10.54
CA GLU A 96 16.67 0.36 11.97
C GLU A 96 18.11 0.80 12.25
N ALA A 97 19.08 0.36 11.44
CA ALA A 97 20.49 0.76 11.58
C ALA A 97 20.74 2.26 11.36
N HIS A 98 19.83 2.95 10.66
CA HIS A 98 19.85 4.40 10.47
C HIS A 98 18.95 5.18 11.44
N ASP A 99 18.37 4.51 12.44
CA ASP A 99 17.42 5.07 13.42
C ASP A 99 16.24 5.77 12.73
N ILE A 100 15.70 5.19 11.65
CA ILE A 100 14.54 5.73 10.96
C ILE A 100 13.28 5.40 11.79
N PRO A 101 12.53 6.42 12.25
CA PRO A 101 11.34 6.18 13.06
C PRO A 101 10.11 5.81 12.20
N PHE A 102 9.38 4.78 12.61
CA PHE A 102 8.09 4.38 12.05
C PHE A 102 7.29 3.51 13.02
N ASP A 103 5.96 3.50 12.85
CA ASP A 103 5.04 2.77 13.71
C ASP A 103 4.57 1.45 13.10
N VAL A 104 4.38 1.40 11.78
CA VAL A 104 3.70 0.32 11.05
C VAL A 104 4.46 -0.01 9.76
N ILE A 105 4.52 -1.29 9.41
CA ILE A 105 5.03 -1.74 8.10
C ILE A 105 3.87 -1.79 7.11
N GLY A 106 4.00 -1.09 5.99
CA GLY A 106 3.09 -1.15 4.87
C GLY A 106 3.59 -2.11 3.79
N SER A 107 2.68 -2.91 3.23
CA SER A 107 3.03 -3.91 2.22
C SER A 107 1.98 -3.96 1.11
N SER A 108 2.38 -3.83 -0.16
CA SER A 108 1.49 -4.10 -1.30
C SER A 108 1.41 -5.59 -1.57
N TYR A 109 0.19 -6.10 -1.72
CA TYR A 109 -0.07 -7.48 -2.10
C TYR A 109 -1.04 -7.56 -3.29
N TYR A 110 -0.48 -7.83 -4.47
CA TYR A 110 -1.24 -8.25 -5.64
C TYR A 110 -0.82 -9.67 -6.01
N PRO A 111 -1.73 -10.66 -5.99
CA PRO A 111 -1.39 -12.02 -6.42
C PRO A 111 -0.73 -12.07 -7.80
N PHE A 112 -1.15 -11.19 -8.72
CA PHE A 112 -0.60 -11.04 -10.06
C PHE A 112 0.89 -10.70 -10.06
N TRP A 113 1.35 -9.74 -9.25
CA TRP A 113 2.75 -9.32 -9.24
C TRP A 113 3.62 -10.22 -8.36
N THR A 114 3.15 -10.53 -7.15
CA THR A 114 3.94 -11.28 -6.17
C THR A 114 4.02 -12.77 -6.50
N ARG A 115 3.06 -13.28 -7.28
CA ARG A 115 2.88 -14.71 -7.58
C ARG A 115 2.74 -15.55 -6.32
N LYS A 116 2.23 -14.97 -5.23
CA LYS A 116 1.99 -15.63 -3.94
C LYS A 116 0.50 -15.82 -3.68
N ASP A 117 0.15 -16.99 -3.16
CA ASP A 117 -1.17 -17.23 -2.60
C ASP A 117 -1.34 -16.56 -1.22
N ILE A 118 -2.58 -16.52 -0.73
CA ILE A 118 -2.92 -15.89 0.55
C ILE A 118 -2.20 -16.57 1.73
N PRO A 119 -2.16 -17.92 1.84
CA PRO A 119 -1.41 -18.60 2.91
C PRO A 119 0.07 -18.23 2.96
N THR A 120 0.74 -18.17 1.80
CA THR A 120 2.16 -17.80 1.72
C THR A 120 2.39 -16.38 2.22
N VAL A 121 1.52 -15.44 1.84
CA VAL A 121 1.63 -14.05 2.31
C VAL A 121 1.33 -13.92 3.80
N CYS A 122 0.37 -14.68 4.33
CA CYS A 122 0.10 -14.70 5.77
C CYS A 122 1.28 -15.27 6.57
N ALA A 123 1.95 -16.31 6.06
CA ALA A 123 3.17 -16.84 6.66
C ALA A 123 4.31 -15.82 6.63
N PHE A 124 4.46 -15.09 5.53
CA PHE A 124 5.39 -13.96 5.42
C PHE A 124 5.09 -12.87 6.47
N PHE A 125 3.83 -12.47 6.65
CA PHE A 125 3.46 -11.47 7.67
C PHE A 125 3.71 -11.95 9.10
N ASN A 126 3.52 -13.25 9.38
CA ASN A 126 3.93 -13.82 10.66
C ASN A 126 5.42 -13.57 10.88
N ASN A 127 6.28 -14.01 9.95
CA ASN A 127 7.74 -13.89 10.05
C ASN A 127 8.20 -12.43 10.17
N LEU A 128 7.58 -11.53 9.40
CA LEU A 128 7.88 -10.11 9.44
C LEU A 128 7.56 -9.51 10.81
N TYR A 129 6.45 -9.94 11.42
CA TYR A 129 6.07 -9.55 12.77
C TYR A 129 7.02 -10.13 13.83
N ASP A 130 7.49 -11.38 13.74
CA ASP A 130 8.54 -11.86 14.68
C ASP A 130 9.81 -11.04 14.57
N ARG A 131 10.19 -10.68 13.33
CA ARG A 131 11.48 -10.06 13.04
C ARG A 131 11.57 -8.62 13.54
N PHE A 132 10.50 -7.85 13.38
CA PHE A 132 10.49 -6.40 13.65
C PHE A 132 9.54 -5.98 14.77
N GLY A 133 8.61 -6.84 15.20
CA GLY A 133 7.62 -6.52 16.23
C GLY A 133 6.65 -5.38 15.86
N LYS A 134 6.61 -4.98 14.58
CA LYS A 134 5.76 -3.90 14.07
C LYS A 134 4.47 -4.46 13.48
N LYS A 135 3.35 -3.81 13.77
CA LYS A 135 2.08 -4.12 13.11
C LYS A 135 2.20 -3.84 11.61
N ILE A 136 1.40 -4.55 10.82
CA ILE A 136 1.45 -4.57 9.36
C ILE A 136 0.11 -4.07 8.81
N MET A 137 0.14 -3.31 7.72
CA MET A 137 -1.03 -2.93 6.94
C MET A 137 -0.81 -3.34 5.48
N VAL A 138 -1.78 -4.05 4.90
CA VAL A 138 -1.77 -4.29 3.45
C VAL A 138 -2.20 -2.99 2.79
N MET A 139 -1.26 -2.28 2.18
CA MET A 139 -1.45 -0.92 1.67
C MET A 139 -2.15 -0.90 0.32
N GLU A 140 -1.99 -1.96 -0.45
CA GLU A 140 -2.59 -2.12 -1.76
C GLU A 140 -2.91 -3.59 -2.03
N THR A 141 -4.08 -3.85 -2.62
CA THR A 141 -4.44 -5.15 -3.18
C THR A 141 -5.55 -4.97 -4.21
N GLY A 142 -5.66 -5.95 -5.11
CA GLY A 142 -6.69 -5.97 -6.15
C GLY A 142 -6.66 -7.25 -6.98
N VAL A 143 -7.82 -7.64 -7.50
CA VAL A 143 -8.01 -8.72 -8.47
C VAL A 143 -9.08 -8.34 -9.48
N ASN A 144 -9.03 -8.92 -10.67
CA ASN A 144 -10.00 -8.68 -11.72
C ASN A 144 -11.39 -9.21 -11.36
N TRP A 145 -12.42 -8.40 -11.59
CA TRP A 145 -13.82 -8.85 -11.65
C TRP A 145 -14.28 -9.10 -13.08
N ASN A 146 -13.51 -8.67 -14.07
CA ASN A 146 -13.75 -8.91 -15.50
C ASN A 146 -12.40 -9.18 -16.20
N PRO A 147 -12.33 -10.10 -17.19
CA PRO A 147 -11.08 -10.40 -17.89
C PRO A 147 -10.50 -9.26 -18.72
N VAL A 148 -11.32 -8.29 -19.13
CA VAL A 148 -10.90 -7.15 -19.96
C VAL A 148 -11.47 -5.86 -19.41
N THR A 149 -10.83 -4.73 -19.74
CA THR A 149 -11.35 -3.39 -19.48
C THR A 149 -12.62 -3.10 -20.29
N ALA A 150 -13.28 -1.98 -20.01
CA ALA A 150 -14.54 -1.63 -20.65
C ALA A 150 -14.46 -1.44 -22.17
N ASP A 151 -13.28 -1.16 -22.70
CA ASP A 151 -13.00 -1.05 -24.14
C ASP A 151 -12.58 -2.39 -24.77
N GLY A 152 -12.58 -3.48 -24.00
CA GLY A 152 -12.25 -4.82 -24.47
C GLY A 152 -10.76 -5.11 -24.57
N THR A 153 -9.90 -4.30 -23.93
CA THR A 153 -8.45 -4.47 -23.95
C THR A 153 -7.93 -5.14 -22.66
N PRO A 154 -6.71 -5.68 -22.64
CA PRO A 154 -6.10 -6.17 -21.41
C PRO A 154 -5.95 -5.04 -20.37
N GLY A 155 -6.37 -5.32 -19.14
CA GLY A 155 -6.14 -4.43 -18.00
C GLY A 155 -4.72 -4.55 -17.43
N GLN A 156 -4.50 -3.90 -16.28
CA GLN A 156 -3.23 -3.94 -15.54
C GLN A 156 -2.90 -5.35 -15.05
N LEU A 157 -3.91 -6.09 -14.61
CA LEU A 157 -3.79 -7.48 -14.18
C LEU A 157 -4.27 -8.36 -15.35
N THR A 158 -3.41 -9.22 -15.88
CA THR A 158 -3.73 -10.01 -17.09
C THR A 158 -4.02 -11.48 -16.79
N ASP A 159 -3.81 -11.93 -15.55
CA ASP A 159 -4.09 -13.28 -15.07
C ASP A 159 -4.36 -13.25 -13.55
N ASP A 160 -4.71 -14.41 -12.97
CA ASP A 160 -5.09 -14.54 -11.55
C ASP A 160 -3.86 -14.60 -10.60
N GLY A 161 -2.65 -14.58 -11.14
CA GLY A 161 -1.42 -14.54 -10.37
C GLY A 161 -1.17 -15.80 -9.56
N GLY A 162 -0.79 -15.60 -8.30
CA GLY A 162 -0.59 -16.67 -7.32
C GLY A 162 -1.88 -17.22 -6.70
N VAL A 163 -3.06 -16.82 -7.17
CA VAL A 163 -4.35 -17.34 -6.67
C VAL A 163 -5.20 -17.91 -7.80
N HIS A 164 -6.29 -18.62 -7.44
CA HIS A 164 -7.17 -19.28 -8.39
C HIS A 164 -8.63 -18.88 -8.15
N TYR A 165 -8.96 -17.62 -8.46
CA TYR A 165 -10.32 -17.10 -8.42
C TYR A 165 -10.73 -16.66 -9.83
N PRO A 166 -11.92 -17.05 -10.33
CA PRO A 166 -12.33 -16.66 -11.67
C PRO A 166 -12.52 -15.14 -11.76
N GLN A 167 -12.09 -14.54 -12.88
CA GLN A 167 -12.19 -13.11 -13.19
C GLN A 167 -13.66 -12.67 -13.41
N THR A 168 -14.42 -12.68 -12.32
CA THR A 168 -15.86 -12.48 -12.25
C THR A 168 -16.20 -11.67 -10.99
N PRO A 169 -17.35 -10.99 -10.93
CA PRO A 169 -17.79 -10.29 -9.72
C PRO A 169 -17.84 -11.17 -8.46
N GLN A 170 -18.18 -12.46 -8.62
CA GLN A 170 -18.21 -13.41 -7.52
C GLN A 170 -16.81 -13.87 -7.12
N GLY A 171 -15.92 -14.17 -8.08
CA GLY A 171 -14.54 -14.56 -7.78
C GLY A 171 -13.75 -13.45 -7.09
N GLN A 172 -13.94 -12.19 -7.49
CA GLN A 172 -13.37 -11.05 -6.77
C GLN A 172 -13.86 -10.98 -5.31
N LYS A 173 -15.16 -11.21 -5.08
CA LYS A 173 -15.72 -11.27 -3.72
C LYS A 173 -15.11 -12.41 -2.91
N ASP A 174 -15.02 -13.60 -3.48
CA ASP A 174 -14.51 -14.79 -2.81
C ASP A 174 -13.03 -14.60 -2.42
N PHE A 175 -12.22 -14.00 -3.30
CA PHE A 175 -10.85 -13.59 -2.99
C PHE A 175 -10.79 -12.66 -1.78
N LEU A 176 -11.60 -11.60 -1.75
CA LEU A 176 -11.56 -10.63 -0.63
C LEU A 176 -12.03 -11.25 0.69
N LEU A 177 -13.05 -12.12 0.66
CA LEU A 177 -13.50 -12.83 1.85
C LEU A 177 -12.41 -13.74 2.41
N ASP A 178 -11.71 -14.48 1.55
CA ASP A 178 -10.64 -15.37 1.97
C ASP A 178 -9.40 -14.60 2.43
N LEU A 179 -9.05 -13.51 1.74
CA LEU A 179 -7.98 -12.61 2.14
C LEU A 179 -8.25 -12.06 3.54
N PHE A 180 -9.40 -11.41 3.75
CA PHE A 180 -9.71 -10.81 5.05
C PHE A 180 -9.80 -11.83 6.17
N ARG A 181 -10.36 -13.02 5.89
CA ARG A 181 -10.40 -14.12 6.87
C ARG A 181 -9.01 -14.56 7.29
N GLN A 182 -8.09 -14.73 6.34
CA GLN A 182 -6.74 -15.22 6.64
C GLN A 182 -5.83 -14.13 7.24
N LEU A 183 -5.95 -12.87 6.81
CA LEU A 183 -5.23 -11.77 7.45
C LEU A 183 -5.56 -11.64 8.94
N LYS A 184 -6.82 -11.90 9.32
CA LYS A 184 -7.24 -11.94 10.74
C LYS A 184 -6.63 -13.09 11.55
N GLN A 185 -6.12 -14.12 10.88
CA GLN A 185 -5.48 -15.27 11.52
C GLN A 185 -3.96 -15.08 11.67
N VAL A 186 -3.37 -14.04 11.10
CA VAL A 186 -1.96 -13.69 11.35
C VAL A 186 -1.80 -13.40 12.84
N LYS A 187 -0.76 -13.96 13.46
CA LYS A 187 -0.61 -14.04 14.91
C LYS A 187 -0.75 -12.68 15.60
N ASP A 188 -1.29 -12.69 16.81
CA ASP A 188 -1.47 -11.53 17.68
C ASP A 188 -2.21 -10.35 17.03
N GLY A 189 -3.00 -10.61 15.97
CA GLY A 189 -3.60 -9.58 15.14
C GLY A 189 -2.53 -8.64 14.56
N ALA A 190 -1.42 -9.20 14.05
CA ALA A 190 -0.30 -8.42 13.53
C ALA A 190 -0.69 -7.59 12.30
N VAL A 191 -1.60 -8.09 11.47
CA VAL A 191 -2.15 -7.35 10.33
C VAL A 191 -3.36 -6.53 10.78
N LEU A 192 -3.27 -5.21 10.62
CA LEU A 192 -4.28 -4.24 11.01
C LEU A 192 -5.48 -4.19 10.05
N GLY A 193 -5.24 -4.52 8.78
CA GLY A 193 -6.24 -4.47 7.72
C GLY A 193 -5.62 -4.45 6.34
N ALA A 194 -6.49 -4.30 5.34
CA ALA A 194 -6.12 -4.20 3.95
C ALA A 194 -6.88 -3.06 3.26
N LEU A 195 -6.16 -2.30 2.43
CA LEU A 195 -6.71 -1.27 1.57
C LEU A 195 -6.83 -1.83 0.15
N TYR A 196 -8.02 -1.76 -0.42
CA TYR A 196 -8.24 -2.09 -1.82
C TYR A 196 -7.92 -0.88 -2.68
N TRP A 197 -7.07 -1.07 -3.68
CA TRP A 197 -6.54 0.04 -4.46
C TRP A 197 -7.45 0.34 -5.66
N ASP A 198 -7.70 1.64 -5.89
CA ASP A 198 -8.58 2.19 -6.93
C ASP A 198 -9.93 1.48 -7.12
N PRO A 199 -10.74 1.34 -6.07
CA PRO A 199 -12.02 0.61 -6.14
C PRO A 199 -13.06 1.29 -7.04
N VAL A 200 -12.86 2.55 -7.43
CA VAL A 200 -13.86 3.39 -8.11
C VAL A 200 -13.36 3.99 -9.43
N MET A 201 -12.16 3.63 -9.91
CA MET A 201 -11.62 4.15 -11.16
C MET A 201 -12.28 3.44 -12.37
N ILE A 202 -13.59 3.66 -12.52
CA ILE A 202 -14.40 3.17 -13.62
C ILE A 202 -14.14 3.99 -14.91
N PRO A 203 -14.57 3.53 -16.09
CA PRO A 203 -14.39 4.28 -17.32
C PRO A 203 -15.15 5.62 -17.28
N ALA A 204 -14.45 6.71 -17.59
CA ALA A 204 -15.03 8.03 -17.75
C ALA A 204 -14.29 8.82 -18.83
N PRO A 205 -14.96 9.72 -19.57
CA PRO A 205 -14.32 10.51 -20.62
C PRO A 205 -13.09 11.28 -20.09
N GLY A 206 -11.93 11.07 -20.72
CA GLY A 206 -10.69 11.76 -20.36
C GLY A 206 -10.02 11.25 -19.07
N VAL A 207 -10.59 10.23 -18.41
CA VAL A 207 -10.01 9.62 -17.20
C VAL A 207 -9.19 8.40 -17.59
N GLY A 208 -7.91 8.43 -17.22
CA GLY A 208 -6.95 7.35 -17.44
C GLY A 208 -5.84 7.39 -16.41
N TRP A 209 -4.92 6.42 -16.46
CA TRP A 209 -3.80 6.32 -15.51
C TRP A 209 -2.88 7.55 -15.55
N VAL A 210 -2.71 8.11 -16.73
CA VAL A 210 -2.05 9.40 -16.99
C VAL A 210 -2.97 10.19 -17.92
N VAL A 211 -2.91 11.53 -17.86
CA VAL A 211 -3.66 12.40 -18.77
C VAL A 211 -3.39 11.97 -20.23
N GLY A 212 -4.45 11.60 -20.94
CA GLY A 212 -4.39 11.15 -22.34
C GLY A 212 -4.08 9.67 -22.55
N GLN A 213 -3.93 8.87 -21.49
CA GLN A 213 -3.76 7.42 -21.56
C GLN A 213 -5.06 6.67 -21.23
N PRO A 214 -5.19 5.37 -21.61
CA PRO A 214 -6.33 4.55 -21.22
C PRO A 214 -6.44 4.31 -19.70
N ASN A 215 -7.60 3.84 -19.28
CA ASN A 215 -7.84 3.33 -17.93
C ASN A 215 -7.59 1.81 -17.90
N PHE A 216 -6.45 1.41 -17.35
CA PHE A 216 -6.05 0.00 -17.25
C PHE A 216 -6.62 -0.74 -16.04
N VAL A 217 -7.33 -0.06 -15.13
CA VAL A 217 -7.78 -0.64 -13.84
C VAL A 217 -9.29 -0.87 -13.77
N SER A 218 -10.03 -0.42 -14.79
CA SER A 218 -11.50 -0.46 -14.82
C SER A 218 -12.12 -1.86 -14.62
N ASN A 219 -11.37 -2.93 -14.90
CA ASN A 219 -11.78 -4.32 -14.72
C ASN A 219 -11.37 -4.94 -13.37
N ALA A 220 -10.71 -4.16 -12.50
CA ALA A 220 -10.31 -4.53 -11.16
C ALA A 220 -10.98 -3.67 -10.07
N THR A 221 -11.90 -2.77 -10.43
CA THR A 221 -12.70 -1.93 -9.52
C THR A 221 -13.67 -2.75 -8.65
N LEU A 222 -14.32 -2.11 -7.67
CA LEU A 222 -15.42 -2.67 -6.88
C LEU A 222 -16.80 -2.24 -7.40
N PHE A 223 -16.83 -1.59 -8.57
CA PHE A 223 -18.02 -1.15 -9.29
C PHE A 223 -17.90 -1.60 -10.75
N ASP A 224 -19.00 -1.99 -11.38
CA ASP A 224 -18.99 -2.31 -12.80
C ASP A 224 -18.74 -1.08 -13.68
N PHE A 225 -18.61 -1.29 -14.99
CA PHE A 225 -18.34 -0.21 -15.95
C PHE A 225 -19.42 0.89 -16.00
N GLN A 226 -20.60 0.64 -15.43
CA GLN A 226 -21.70 1.59 -15.34
C GLN A 226 -21.78 2.26 -13.95
N GLY A 227 -20.84 1.96 -13.04
CA GLY A 227 -20.81 2.52 -11.70
C GLY A 227 -21.77 1.85 -10.72
N LYS A 228 -22.24 0.63 -11.00
CA LYS A 228 -23.03 -0.16 -10.05
C LYS A 228 -22.11 -0.99 -9.16
N ALA A 229 -22.37 -0.95 -7.86
CA ALA A 229 -21.64 -1.71 -6.84
C ALA A 229 -21.60 -3.22 -7.16
N LEU A 230 -20.40 -3.80 -7.15
CA LEU A 230 -20.20 -5.24 -7.29
C LEU A 230 -20.40 -5.97 -5.94
N PRO A 231 -20.66 -7.29 -5.96
CA PRO A 231 -20.82 -8.08 -4.74
C PRO A 231 -19.61 -8.00 -3.79
N ALA A 232 -18.41 -7.77 -4.32
CA ALA A 232 -17.16 -7.66 -3.55
C ALA A 232 -17.21 -6.58 -2.45
N LEU A 233 -17.98 -5.49 -2.61
CA LEU A 233 -18.17 -4.49 -1.55
C LEU A 233 -18.78 -5.06 -0.27
N SER A 234 -19.56 -6.14 -0.37
CA SER A 234 -20.12 -6.80 0.81
C SER A 234 -19.06 -7.44 1.69
N ALA A 235 -17.91 -7.82 1.13
CA ALA A 235 -16.81 -8.42 1.90
C ALA A 235 -16.35 -7.51 3.04
N PHE A 236 -16.24 -6.20 2.81
CA PHE A 236 -15.84 -5.20 3.82
C PHE A 236 -16.84 -5.03 4.98
N ARG A 237 -18.08 -5.49 4.81
CA ARG A 237 -19.13 -5.40 5.86
C ARG A 237 -19.24 -6.68 6.67
N THR A 238 -19.01 -7.82 6.04
CA THR A 238 -19.28 -9.14 6.61
C THR A 238 -18.05 -9.88 7.09
N SER A 239 -16.85 -9.39 6.75
CA SER A 239 -15.58 -10.02 7.11
C SER A 239 -15.17 -9.71 8.53
#